data_AF-A0A4Q7FVL1-F1
#
_entry.id   AF-A0A4Q7FVL1-F1
#
_cell.length_a   1.000
_cell.length_b   1.000
_cell.length_c   1.000
_cell.angle_alpha   90.00
_cell.angle_beta   90.00
_cell.angle_gamma   90.00
#
_symmetry.space_group_name_H-M   'P 1'
#
loop_
_entity.id
_entity.type
_entity.pdbx_description
1 polymer ?
#
loop_
_entity_poly.entity_id
_entity_poly.type
_entity_poly.pdbx_seq_one_letter_code
_entity_poly.pdbx_strand_id
1 'polypeptide(L)'
;MRAIRRASAYPTPKAFAEFLGITVTRLSNVENGLPISRMLQDIIVAKMPWISRSYLMDGDEDALTGFTLQKLAPLLAEESDTTVPRRRSPSHSNTGSGR
;
A
#
# COMPACT_ATOMS: atom_id res chain seq x y z
N MET A 1 -1.81 2.13 1.13
CA MET A 1 -2.27 3.20 0.20
C MET A 1 -3.10 4.29 0.87
N ARG A 2 -3.97 3.99 1.85
CA ARG A 2 -4.72 5.02 2.59
C ARG A 2 -3.79 6.00 3.33
N ALA A 3 -2.77 5.49 4.00
CA ALA A 3 -1.70 6.31 4.59
C ALA A 3 -1.01 7.24 3.57
N ILE A 4 -0.63 6.72 2.38
CA ILE A 4 -0.04 7.52 1.30
C ILE A 4 -0.95 8.69 0.92
N ARG A 5 -2.24 8.43 0.71
CA ARG A 5 -3.22 9.46 0.33
C ARG A 5 -3.32 10.55 1.40
N ARG A 6 -3.40 10.15 2.67
CA ARG A 6 -3.44 11.07 3.82
C ARG A 6 -2.16 11.91 3.95
N ALA A 7 -0.98 11.29 3.86
CA ALA A 7 0.31 11.99 3.90
C ALA A 7 0.50 12.98 2.75
N SER A 8 -0.15 12.71 1.62
CA SER A 8 -0.12 13.56 0.42
C SER A 8 -1.13 14.70 0.46
N ALA A 9 -1.80 14.94 1.60
CA ALA A 9 -2.83 15.96 1.78
C ALA A 9 -4.05 15.81 0.85
N TYR A 10 -4.41 14.58 0.47
CA TYR A 10 -5.64 14.29 -0.27
C TYR A 10 -6.70 13.68 0.67
N PRO A 11 -7.54 14.49 1.35
CA PRO A 11 -8.50 13.97 2.32
C PRO A 11 -9.58 13.08 1.68
N THR A 12 -9.90 13.31 0.39
CA THR A 12 -10.92 12.55 -0.33
C THR A 12 -10.30 11.55 -1.31
N PRO A 13 -10.85 10.31 -1.41
CA PRO A 13 -10.43 9.35 -2.44
C PRO A 13 -10.60 9.88 -3.86
N LYS A 14 -11.62 10.71 -4.11
CA LYS A 14 -11.90 11.30 -5.42
C LYS A 14 -10.74 12.15 -5.94
N ALA A 15 -10.28 13.12 -5.14
CA ALA A 15 -9.19 14.01 -5.55
C ALA A 15 -7.87 13.25 -5.77
N PHE A 16 -7.63 12.21 -4.96
CA PHE A 16 -6.43 11.37 -5.14
C PHE A 16 -6.50 10.48 -6.38
N ALA A 17 -7.68 9.93 -6.69
CA ALA A 17 -7.89 9.15 -7.90
C ALA A 17 -7.72 10.02 -9.16
N GLU A 18 -8.25 11.25 -9.15
CA GLU A 18 -8.06 12.24 -10.21
C GLU A 18 -6.58 12.60 -10.38
N PHE A 19 -5.86 12.85 -9.27
CA PHE A 19 -4.42 13.12 -9.30
C PHE A 19 -3.63 11.98 -9.96
N LEU A 20 -3.95 10.72 -9.61
CA LEU A 20 -3.33 9.54 -10.20
C LEU A 20 -3.85 9.20 -11.61
N GLY A 21 -4.90 9.85 -12.09
CA GLY A 21 -5.51 9.53 -13.39
C GLY A 21 -6.18 8.16 -13.42
N ILE A 22 -6.75 7.70 -12.30
CA ILE A 22 -7.48 6.43 -12.19
C ILE A 22 -8.92 6.65 -11.69
N THR A 23 -9.76 5.62 -11.80
CA THR A 23 -11.11 5.66 -11.22
C THR A 23 -11.06 5.52 -9.70
N VAL A 24 -12.05 6.11 -9.02
CA VAL A 24 -12.23 5.95 -7.57
C VAL A 24 -12.39 4.49 -7.16
N THR A 25 -13.09 3.69 -7.99
CA THR A 25 -13.22 2.25 -7.78
C THR A 25 -11.87 1.54 -7.78
N ARG A 26 -10.99 1.88 -8.74
CA ARG A 26 -9.65 1.29 -8.82
C ARG A 26 -8.80 1.67 -7.60
N LEU A 27 -8.90 2.91 -7.14
CA LEU A 27 -8.24 3.35 -5.90
C LEU A 27 -8.78 2.57 -4.69
N SER A 28 -10.09 2.46 -4.54
CA SER A 28 -10.74 1.73 -3.45
C SER A 28 -10.29 0.27 -3.39
N ASN A 29 -10.23 -0.40 -4.55
CA ASN A 29 -9.73 -1.78 -4.63
C ASN A 29 -8.32 -1.91 -4.05
N VAL A 30 -7.42 -1.00 -4.44
CA VAL A 30 -6.04 -1.00 -3.93
C VAL A 30 -5.99 -0.65 -2.44
N GLU A 31 -6.77 0.33 -1.99
CA GLU A 31 -6.86 0.68 -0.56
C GLU A 31 -7.38 -0.48 0.31
N ASN A 32 -8.15 -1.40 -0.27
CA ASN A 32 -8.65 -2.60 0.39
C ASN A 32 -7.76 -3.85 0.18
N GLY A 33 -6.54 -3.66 -0.34
CA GLY A 33 -5.53 -4.71 -0.43
C GLY A 33 -5.53 -5.53 -1.72
N LEU A 34 -6.24 -5.07 -2.78
CA LEU A 34 -6.02 -5.66 -4.10
C LEU A 34 -4.63 -5.30 -4.64
N PRO A 35 -3.96 -6.20 -5.37
CA PRO A 35 -2.63 -5.96 -5.93
C PRO A 35 -2.56 -4.72 -6.83
N ILE A 36 -1.48 -3.95 -6.68
CA ILE A 36 -1.21 -2.78 -7.51
C ILE A 36 -0.61 -3.25 -8.84
N SER A 37 -1.32 -3.02 -9.95
CA SER A 37 -0.79 -3.31 -11.29
C SER A 37 0.51 -2.53 -11.56
N ARG A 38 1.46 -3.11 -12.32
CA ARG A 38 2.72 -2.46 -12.69
C ARG A 38 2.54 -1.05 -13.26
N MET A 39 1.57 -0.85 -14.17
CA MET A 39 1.26 0.47 -14.73
C MET A 39 0.87 1.49 -13.66
N LEU A 40 0.11 1.09 -12.64
CA LEU A 40 -0.26 1.97 -11.53
C LEU A 40 0.94 2.28 -10.62
N GLN A 41 1.85 1.31 -10.43
CA GLN A 41 3.10 1.57 -9.71
C GLN A 41 3.94 2.63 -10.43
N ASP A 42 4.05 2.54 -11.75
CA ASP A 42 4.78 3.53 -12.57
C ASP A 42 4.17 4.93 -12.46
N ILE A 43 2.84 5.03 -12.50
CA ILE A 43 2.12 6.30 -12.29
C ILE A 43 2.42 6.89 -10.90
N ILE A 44 2.37 6.07 -9.85
CA ILE A 44 2.60 6.52 -8.48
C ILE A 44 4.05 7.01 -8.35
N VAL A 45 5.04 6.23 -8.77
CA VAL A 45 6.46 6.62 -8.68
C VAL A 45 6.75 7.88 -9.49
N ALA A 46 6.14 8.03 -10.68
CA ALA A 46 6.32 9.23 -11.50
C ALA A 46 5.71 10.50 -10.88
N LYS A 47 4.56 10.38 -10.22
CA LYS A 47 3.85 11.51 -9.59
C LYS A 47 4.31 11.80 -8.17
N MET A 48 4.89 10.81 -7.51
CA MET A 48 5.24 10.82 -6.10
C MET A 48 6.65 10.24 -5.96
N PRO A 49 7.70 10.98 -6.37
CA PRO A 49 9.08 10.46 -6.46
C PRO A 49 9.69 10.07 -5.12
N TRP A 50 9.03 10.44 -4.01
CA TRP A 50 9.39 10.02 -2.65
C TRP A 50 8.87 8.62 -2.27
N ILE A 51 8.05 8.00 -3.13
CA ILE A 51 7.57 6.62 -2.99
C ILE A 51 8.37 5.71 -3.90
N SER A 52 8.96 4.67 -3.33
CA SER A 52 9.65 3.62 -4.08
C SER A 52 8.70 2.52 -4.53
N ARG A 53 9.11 1.76 -5.55
CA ARG A 53 8.37 0.59 -5.99
C ARG A 53 8.44 -0.56 -4.96
N SER A 54 9.55 -0.70 -4.23
CA SER A 54 9.68 -1.71 -3.17
C SER A 54 8.68 -1.44 -2.04
N TYR A 55 8.45 -0.18 -1.68
CA TYR A 55 7.40 0.17 -0.71
C TYR A 55 6.00 -0.23 -1.19
N LEU A 56 5.67 0.01 -2.46
CA LEU A 56 4.35 -0.34 -3.02
C LEU A 56 4.09 -1.86 -3.09
N MET A 57 5.14 -2.67 -3.14
CA MET A 57 5.04 -4.13 -3.33
C MET A 57 5.18 -4.87 -2.01
N ASP A 58 6.20 -4.51 -1.23
CA ASP A 58 6.65 -5.27 -0.07
C ASP A 58 6.40 -4.53 1.25
N GLY A 59 5.96 -3.27 1.19
CA GLY A 59 5.82 -2.42 2.37
C GLY A 59 7.17 -2.00 2.97
N ASP A 60 8.23 -2.03 2.16
CA ASP A 60 9.60 -1.65 2.55
C ASP A 60 9.69 -0.15 2.87
N GLU A 61 9.49 0.20 4.14
CA GLU A 61 9.50 1.57 4.66
C GLU A 61 10.89 2.22 4.56
N ASP A 62 11.97 1.44 4.57
CA ASP A 62 13.35 1.93 4.48
C ASP A 62 13.65 2.52 3.09
N ALA A 63 12.87 2.14 2.09
CA ALA A 63 13.00 2.65 0.73
C ALA A 63 12.21 3.95 0.47
N LEU A 64 11.50 4.49 1.46
CA LEU A 64 10.87 5.80 1.37
C LEU A 64 11.92 6.91 1.53
N THR A 65 11.78 8.02 0.82
CA THR A 65 12.78 9.11 0.86
C THR A 65 12.17 10.47 1.23
N GLY A 66 12.90 11.27 2.01
CA GLY A 66 12.61 12.70 2.25
C GLY A 66 11.62 13.03 3.39
N PHE A 67 11.30 14.33 3.52
CA PHE A 67 10.51 14.92 4.61
C PHE A 67 9.07 14.39 4.73
N THR A 68 8.50 13.87 3.63
CA THR A 68 7.14 13.30 3.60
C THR A 68 7.04 11.98 4.38
N LEU A 69 8.17 11.28 4.60
CA LEU A 69 8.27 10.07 5.41
C LEU A 69 7.92 10.33 6.89
N GLN A 70 8.35 11.48 7.43
CA GLN A 70 8.01 11.90 8.80
C GLN A 70 6.50 12.11 8.98
N LYS A 71 5.77 12.43 7.90
CA LYS A 71 4.30 12.56 7.92
C LYS A 71 3.58 11.23 7.69
N LEU A 72 4.23 10.28 7.01
CA LEU A 72 3.67 8.96 6.70
C LEU A 72 3.78 7.99 7.88
N ALA A 73 4.93 7.99 8.59
CA ALA A 73 5.21 7.11 9.72
C ALA A 73 4.11 7.07 10.80
N PRO A 74 3.59 8.21 11.31
CA PRO A 74 2.51 8.18 12.32
C PRO A 74 1.20 7.61 11.76
N LEU A 75 0.91 7.80 10.47
CA LEU A 75 -0.31 7.28 9.83
C LEU A 75 -0.24 5.77 9.59
N LEU A 76 0.94 5.22 9.36
CA LEU A 76 1.14 3.77 9.24
C LEU A 76 0.95 3.06 10.58
N ALA A 77 1.42 3.66 11.68
CA ALA A 77 1.20 3.14 13.02
C ALA A 77 -0.31 3.04 13.37
N GLU A 78 -1.12 4.04 13.00
CA GLU A 78 -2.58 4.00 13.19
C GLU A 78 -3.29 2.91 12.35
N GLU A 79 -2.83 2.66 11.12
CA GLU A 79 -3.40 1.61 10.26
C GLU A 79 -2.98 0.19 10.71
N SER A 80 -1.80 0.05 11.32
CA SER A 80 -1.33 -1.23 11.89
C SER A 80 -2.05 -1.60 13.18
N ASP A 81 -2.40 -0.64 14.04
CA ASP A 81 -3.06 -0.89 15.33
C ASP A 81 -4.54 -1.34 15.18
N THR A 82 -5.15 -1.03 14.03
CA THR A 82 -6.49 -1.49 13.67
C THR A 82 -6.51 -2.81 12.90
N THR A 83 -5.35 -3.34 12.53
CA THR A 83 -5.24 -4.64 11.85
C THR A 83 -5.09 -5.74 12.89
N VAL A 84 -6.24 -6.31 13.28
CA VAL A 84 -6.33 -7.65 13.90
C VAL A 84 -5.27 -8.55 13.23
N PRO A 85 -4.40 -9.25 13.98
CA PRO A 85 -3.35 -10.06 13.37
C PRO A 85 -4.03 -11.08 12.48
N ARG A 86 -3.87 -10.89 11.16
CA ARG A 86 -4.30 -11.86 10.15
C ARG A 86 -3.47 -13.09 10.44
N ARG A 87 -4.03 -14.02 11.23
CA ARG A 87 -3.51 -15.37 11.42
C ARG A 87 -3.16 -15.85 10.02
N ARG A 88 -1.87 -15.91 9.71
CA ARG A 88 -1.37 -16.71 8.59
C ARG A 88 -1.82 -18.13 8.92
N SER A 89 -2.92 -18.58 8.34
CA SER A 89 -3.22 -20.00 8.27
C SER A 89 -2.02 -20.64 7.58
N PRO A 90 -1.28 -21.56 8.23
CA PRO A 90 -0.27 -22.30 7.52
C PRO A 90 -1.00 -23.20 6.51
N SER A 91 -0.89 -22.85 5.23
CA SER A 91 -1.25 -23.75 4.14
C SER A 91 0.01 -24.52 3.71
N HIS A 92 -0.16 -25.84 3.63
CA HIS A 92 0.74 -26.88 3.16
C HIS A 92 1.75 -27.40 4.20
N SER A 93 1.92 -28.72 4.36
CA SER A 93 2.08 -29.70 3.28
C SER A 93 1.50 -31.09 3.60
N ASN A 94 0.81 -31.64 2.61
CA ASN A 94 0.56 -33.07 2.47
C ASN A 94 1.88 -33.75 2.07
N THR A 95 2.38 -34.68 2.88
CA THR A 95 3.40 -35.65 2.49
C THR A 95 3.03 -36.99 3.08
N GLY A 96 2.60 -37.92 2.24
CA GLY A 96 2.40 -39.32 2.62
C GLY A 96 3.74 -40.03 2.81
N SER A 97 3.77 -41.01 3.72
CA SER A 97 4.48 -42.29 3.57
C SER A 97 4.36 -43.16 4.83
N GLY A 98 3.79 -44.34 4.64
CA GLY A 98 4.29 -45.61 5.20
C GLY A 98 4.22 -45.85 6.71
N ARG A 99 3.30 -46.71 7.14
CA ARG A 99 3.57 -48.14 7.37
C ARG A 99 2.29 -48.88 7.71
#